data_AF-A0A2V7KNG1-F1
#
_entry.id   AF-A0A2V7KNG1-F1
#
_cell.length_a   1.000
_cell.length_b   1.000
_cell.length_c   1.000
_cell.angle_alpha   90.00
_cell.angle_beta   90.00
_cell.angle_gamma   90.00
#
_symmetry.space_group_name_H-M   'P 1'
#
loop_
_entity.id
_entity.type
_entity.pdbx_description
1 polymer ?
#
loop_
_entity_poly.entity_id
_entity_poly.type
_entity_poly.pdbx_seq_one_letter_code
_entity_poly.pdbx_strand_id
1 'polypeptide(L)'
;MKVIMPMAGKGTRLLPLTKRVPKPLVNVAGRPVMDYVMDALRRAGELDELIIITGHLKEKVEEYVRKHYDIPARFIEQKVLDGTAGAVNLARPYVDGPVIVIFVDTLFDADLSIVKTTKADGIIWTKEVEDYQRFGVVVTDKQGHMTRIVEKPSTPISRRANIGLQYVKDWRTLFEGVEHVLKSPPGKGGEFYLTDAFQYMVDKGKQLFV
;
A
#
# COMPACT_ATOMS: atom_id res chain seq x y z
N MET A 1 -11.27 3.88 -10.79
CA MET A 1 -10.32 2.79 -10.42
C MET A 1 -10.56 2.29 -9.01
N LYS A 2 -10.17 1.04 -8.70
CA LYS A 2 -10.29 0.46 -7.35
C LYS A 2 -9.10 0.81 -6.47
N VAL A 3 -9.32 0.92 -5.16
CA VAL A 3 -8.27 1.23 -4.18
C VAL A 3 -8.26 0.19 -3.07
N ILE A 4 -7.14 -0.47 -2.83
CA ILE A 4 -6.92 -1.37 -1.70
C ILE A 4 -6.26 -0.57 -0.58
N MET A 5 -6.87 -0.58 0.60
CA MET A 5 -6.36 0.14 1.77
C MET A 5 -6.12 -0.80 2.95
N PRO A 6 -4.90 -1.33 3.13
CA PRO A 6 -4.55 -2.12 4.30
C PRO A 6 -4.51 -1.29 5.58
N MET A 7 -5.43 -1.54 6.51
CA MET A 7 -5.60 -0.76 7.75
C MET A 7 -5.72 -1.63 9.03
N ALA A 8 -5.50 -2.94 8.94
CA ALA A 8 -5.76 -3.86 10.06
C ALA A 8 -4.79 -3.74 11.26
N GLY A 9 -3.67 -3.05 11.08
CA GLY A 9 -2.60 -2.94 12.07
C GLY A 9 -3.04 -2.23 13.38
N LYS A 10 -2.59 -2.78 14.52
CA LYS A 10 -2.92 -2.26 15.86
C LYS A 10 -2.30 -0.90 16.21
N GLY A 11 -1.33 -0.41 15.42
CA GLY A 11 -0.69 0.88 15.67
C GLY A 11 0.02 0.99 17.03
N THR A 12 0.63 -0.09 17.52
CA THR A 12 1.18 -0.19 18.88
C THR A 12 2.26 0.85 19.21
N ARG A 13 3.00 1.32 18.22
CA ARG A 13 4.03 2.36 18.38
C ARG A 13 3.46 3.74 18.72
N LEU A 14 2.16 3.95 18.52
CA LEU A 14 1.45 5.20 18.83
C LEU A 14 0.62 5.09 20.11
N LEU A 15 0.79 4.04 20.91
CA LEU A 15 0.11 3.96 22.20
C LEU A 15 0.54 5.14 23.09
N PRO A 16 -0.39 5.75 23.85
CA PRO A 16 -1.77 5.32 24.08
C PRO A 16 -2.81 5.82 23.06
N LEU A 17 -2.42 6.63 22.05
CA LEU A 17 -3.34 7.26 21.10
C LEU A 17 -4.21 6.22 20.38
N THR A 18 -3.59 5.10 19.98
CA THR A 18 -4.25 4.02 19.24
C THR A 18 -5.04 3.03 20.09
N LYS A 19 -5.13 3.24 21.42
CA LYS A 19 -5.88 2.34 22.31
C LYS A 19 -7.38 2.39 22.07
N ARG A 20 -7.90 3.55 21.65
CA ARG A 20 -9.35 3.78 21.43
C ARG A 20 -9.67 4.38 20.07
N VAL A 21 -8.66 4.78 19.30
CA VAL A 21 -8.81 5.39 17.98
C VAL A 21 -7.99 4.55 17.00
N PRO A 22 -8.57 4.02 15.91
CA PRO A 22 -7.78 3.28 14.92
C PRO A 22 -6.74 4.22 14.30
N LYS A 23 -5.56 3.70 13.96
CA LYS A 23 -4.43 4.50 13.45
C LYS A 23 -4.82 5.45 12.30
N PRO A 24 -5.62 5.04 11.29
CA PRO A 24 -6.05 5.93 10.20
C PRO A 24 -6.88 7.15 10.66
N LEU A 25 -7.52 7.06 11.83
CA LEU A 25 -8.37 8.10 12.41
C LEU A 25 -7.68 8.96 13.47
N VAL A 26 -6.39 8.76 13.70
CA VAL A 26 -5.61 9.68 14.55
C VAL A 26 -5.52 11.03 13.84
N ASN A 27 -5.73 12.11 14.59
CA ASN A 27 -5.71 13.46 14.03
C ASN A 27 -4.28 13.98 13.85
N VAL A 28 -4.03 14.58 12.69
CA VAL A 28 -2.86 15.40 12.39
C VAL A 28 -3.35 16.75 11.90
N ALA A 29 -2.88 17.83 12.52
CA ALA A 29 -3.33 19.20 12.25
C ALA A 29 -4.87 19.35 12.24
N GLY A 30 -5.55 18.68 13.18
CA GLY A 30 -7.00 18.78 13.37
C GLY A 30 -7.86 17.87 12.49
N ARG A 31 -7.28 17.06 11.59
CA ARG A 31 -8.00 16.14 10.70
C ARG A 31 -7.44 14.72 10.77
N PRO A 32 -8.26 13.66 10.61
CA PRO A 32 -7.80 12.29 10.47
C PRO A 32 -6.75 12.08 9.38
N VAL A 33 -5.74 11.24 9.61
CA VAL A 33 -4.75 10.85 8.58
C VAL A 33 -5.42 10.36 7.30
N MET A 34 -6.51 9.59 7.44
CA MET A 34 -7.29 9.08 6.31
C MET A 34 -7.82 10.18 5.39
N ASP A 35 -8.19 11.35 5.93
CA ASP A 35 -8.70 12.45 5.10
C ASP A 35 -7.65 12.98 4.13
N TYR A 36 -6.41 13.11 4.58
CA TYR A 36 -5.31 13.55 3.71
C TYR A 36 -5.05 12.55 2.58
N VAL A 37 -5.14 11.26 2.90
CA VAL A 37 -4.99 10.19 1.92
C VAL A 37 -6.12 10.22 0.90
N MET A 38 -7.37 10.40 1.35
CA MET A 38 -8.53 10.48 0.46
C MET A 38 -8.50 11.73 -0.42
N ASP A 39 -8.02 12.87 0.10
CA ASP A 39 -7.81 14.09 -0.69
C ASP A 39 -6.77 13.88 -1.80
N ALA A 40 -5.70 13.12 -1.52
CA ALA A 40 -4.72 12.75 -2.53
C ALA A 40 -5.30 11.80 -3.58
N LEU A 41 -6.02 10.75 -3.17
CA LEU A 41 -6.63 9.77 -4.09
C LEU A 41 -7.63 10.42 -5.06
N ARG A 42 -8.42 11.40 -4.61
CA ARG A 42 -9.32 12.16 -5.49
C ARG A 42 -8.59 12.91 -6.61
N ARG A 43 -7.31 13.27 -6.41
CA ARG A 43 -6.47 13.87 -7.47
C ARG A 43 -6.00 12.85 -8.50
N ALA A 44 -5.92 11.56 -8.14
CA ALA A 44 -5.54 10.48 -9.06
C ALA A 44 -6.60 10.24 -10.14
N GLY A 45 -7.88 10.48 -9.83
CA GLY A 45 -9.00 10.33 -10.74
C GLY A 45 -10.26 9.81 -10.04
N GLU A 46 -11.21 9.34 -10.84
CA GLU A 46 -12.44 8.72 -10.33
C GLU A 46 -12.14 7.39 -9.63
N LEU A 47 -12.75 7.20 -8.47
CA LEU A 47 -12.58 6.03 -7.61
C LEU A 47 -13.87 5.19 -7.68
N ASP A 48 -13.77 3.94 -8.11
CA ASP A 48 -14.93 3.08 -8.36
C ASP A 48 -15.36 2.38 -7.06
N GLU A 49 -14.38 1.88 -6.30
CA GLU A 49 -14.60 1.15 -5.06
C GLU A 49 -13.37 1.27 -4.14
N LEU A 50 -13.61 1.48 -2.85
CA LEU A 50 -12.61 1.34 -1.79
C LEU A 50 -12.70 -0.06 -1.20
N ILE A 51 -11.62 -0.83 -1.27
CA ILE A 51 -11.49 -2.15 -0.64
C ILE A 51 -10.61 -1.98 0.60
N ILE A 52 -11.25 -1.85 1.75
CA ILE A 52 -10.59 -1.50 3.00
C ILE A 52 -10.40 -2.78 3.83
N ILE A 53 -9.13 -3.11 4.09
CA ILE A 53 -8.78 -4.26 4.91
C ILE A 53 -8.72 -3.81 6.36
N THR A 54 -9.74 -4.17 7.13
CA THR A 54 -9.93 -3.74 8.51
C THR A 54 -9.40 -4.77 9.50
N GLY A 55 -9.30 -4.36 10.77
CA GLY A 55 -8.83 -5.21 11.85
C GLY A 55 -9.16 -4.59 13.20
N HIS A 56 -8.15 -4.11 13.93
CA HIS A 56 -8.37 -3.45 15.22
C HIS A 56 -9.30 -2.24 15.10
N LEU A 57 -10.37 -2.20 15.91
CA LEU A 57 -11.39 -1.13 15.91
C LEU A 57 -12.07 -0.93 14.54
N LYS A 58 -12.28 -2.02 13.78
CA LYS A 58 -12.87 -2.00 12.44
C LYS A 58 -14.16 -1.20 12.37
N GLU A 59 -15.05 -1.34 13.37
CA GLU A 59 -16.37 -0.70 13.39
C GLU A 59 -16.25 0.83 13.28
N LYS A 60 -15.23 1.41 13.91
CA LYS A 60 -14.97 2.86 13.85
C LYS A 60 -14.50 3.32 12.47
N VAL A 61 -13.68 2.50 11.81
CA VAL A 61 -13.23 2.79 10.43
C VAL A 61 -14.42 2.71 9.48
N GLU A 62 -15.24 1.66 9.60
CA GLU A 62 -16.42 1.45 8.77
C GLU A 62 -17.43 2.59 8.91
N GLU A 63 -17.79 2.96 10.15
CA GLU A 63 -18.70 4.06 10.43
C GLU A 63 -18.18 5.38 9.85
N TYR A 64 -16.90 5.67 10.07
CA TYR A 64 -16.30 6.91 9.58
C TYR A 64 -16.33 6.98 8.05
N VAL A 65 -15.90 5.92 7.36
CA VAL A 65 -15.87 5.87 5.88
C VAL A 65 -17.28 6.05 5.31
N ARG A 66 -18.27 5.32 5.82
CA ARG A 66 -19.66 5.41 5.35
C ARG A 66 -20.28 6.80 5.56
N LYS A 67 -19.85 7.51 6.61
CA LYS A 67 -20.37 8.85 6.95
C LYS A 67 -19.71 9.97 6.14
N HIS A 68 -18.43 9.84 5.78
CA HIS A 68 -17.63 10.95 5.23
C HIS A 68 -17.31 10.81 3.73
N TYR A 69 -17.42 9.62 3.16
CA TYR A 69 -17.07 9.39 1.75
C TYR A 69 -18.23 8.77 0.98
N ASP A 70 -18.65 9.46 -0.09
CA ASP A 70 -19.65 8.98 -1.04
C ASP A 70 -18.96 8.17 -2.16
N ILE A 71 -18.30 7.08 -1.76
CA ILE A 71 -17.63 6.14 -2.68
C ILE A 71 -18.03 4.73 -2.23
N PRO A 72 -18.40 3.82 -3.15
CA PRO A 72 -18.65 2.43 -2.80
C PRO A 72 -17.48 1.86 -1.99
N ALA A 73 -17.78 1.31 -0.81
CA ALA A 73 -16.76 0.81 0.11
C ALA A 73 -17.08 -0.61 0.54
N ARG A 74 -16.07 -1.47 0.47
CA ARG A 74 -16.06 -2.84 0.93
C ARG A 74 -15.09 -2.98 2.09
N PHE A 75 -15.53 -3.65 3.15
CA PHE A 75 -14.73 -3.86 4.34
C PHE A 75 -14.46 -5.34 4.51
N ILE A 76 -13.18 -5.70 4.67
CA ILE A 76 -12.74 -7.09 4.79
C ILE A 76 -11.84 -7.18 6.01
N GLU A 77 -12.24 -7.96 7.00
CA GLU A 77 -11.46 -8.13 8.21
C GLU A 77 -10.26 -9.06 7.97
N GLN A 78 -9.05 -8.57 8.22
CA GLN A 78 -7.86 -9.41 8.30
C GLN A 78 -7.77 -10.06 9.68
N LYS A 79 -8.19 -11.33 9.75
CA LYS A 79 -8.17 -12.11 10.99
C LYS A 79 -6.76 -12.49 11.44
N VAL A 80 -5.86 -12.74 10.49
CA VAL A 80 -4.47 -13.12 10.73
C VAL A 80 -3.57 -12.02 10.20
N LEU A 81 -2.78 -11.40 11.09
CA LEU A 81 -1.84 -10.33 10.75
C LEU A 81 -0.50 -10.96 10.32
N ASP A 82 -0.49 -11.59 9.16
CA ASP A 82 0.65 -12.30 8.55
C ASP A 82 1.45 -11.44 7.56
N GLY A 83 1.13 -10.16 7.42
CA GLY A 83 1.88 -9.20 6.60
C GLY A 83 1.04 -8.48 5.56
N THR A 84 1.71 -7.68 4.74
CA THR A 84 1.08 -6.78 3.77
C THR A 84 0.62 -7.51 2.50
N ALA A 85 1.30 -8.58 2.09
CA ALA A 85 0.85 -9.41 0.98
C ALA A 85 -0.44 -10.17 1.33
N GLY A 86 -0.54 -10.71 2.56
CA GLY A 86 -1.75 -11.36 3.06
C GLY A 86 -2.94 -10.40 3.11
N ALA A 87 -2.73 -9.17 3.57
CA ALA A 87 -3.76 -8.13 3.55
C ALA A 87 -4.25 -7.82 2.13
N VAL A 88 -3.34 -7.62 1.17
CA VAL A 88 -3.71 -7.35 -0.23
C VAL A 88 -4.42 -8.54 -0.87
N ASN A 89 -4.01 -9.78 -0.54
CA ASN A 89 -4.64 -10.98 -1.07
C ASN A 89 -6.14 -11.10 -0.75
N LEU A 90 -6.58 -10.57 0.40
CA LEU A 90 -8.00 -10.54 0.77
C LEU A 90 -8.85 -9.74 -0.23
N ALA A 91 -8.25 -8.78 -0.93
CA ALA A 91 -8.92 -8.00 -1.97
C ALA A 91 -9.01 -8.73 -3.32
N ARG A 92 -8.26 -9.83 -3.54
CA ARG A 92 -8.15 -10.54 -4.83
C ARG A 92 -9.51 -10.82 -5.51
N PRO A 93 -10.57 -11.30 -4.81
CA PRO A 93 -11.85 -11.59 -5.45
C PRO A 93 -12.60 -10.36 -5.99
N TYR A 94 -12.17 -9.16 -5.60
CA TYR A 94 -12.87 -7.90 -5.86
C TYR A 94 -12.08 -6.98 -6.80
N VAL A 95 -10.91 -7.40 -7.27
CA VAL A 95 -10.10 -6.64 -8.23
C VAL A 95 -10.19 -7.29 -9.60
N ASP A 96 -10.57 -6.49 -10.59
CA ASP A 96 -10.81 -6.88 -11.99
C ASP A 96 -10.17 -5.88 -12.98
N GLY A 97 -9.40 -4.92 -12.48
CA GLY A 97 -8.81 -3.83 -13.25
C GLY A 97 -7.63 -3.17 -12.52
N PRO A 98 -7.05 -2.11 -13.11
CA PRO A 98 -5.99 -1.34 -12.47
C PRO A 98 -6.36 -0.90 -11.06
N VAL A 99 -5.40 -0.99 -10.15
CA VAL A 99 -5.63 -0.81 -8.71
C VAL A 99 -4.56 0.07 -8.08
N ILE A 100 -4.98 0.91 -7.12
CA ILE A 100 -4.05 1.58 -6.21
C ILE A 100 -3.98 0.78 -4.91
N VAL A 101 -2.78 0.49 -4.43
CA VAL A 101 -2.55 0.01 -3.07
C VAL A 101 -1.95 1.15 -2.25
N ILE A 102 -2.58 1.47 -1.12
CA ILE A 102 -2.16 2.61 -0.30
C ILE A 102 -2.29 2.31 1.20
N PHE A 103 -1.21 2.55 1.94
CA PHE A 103 -1.18 2.42 3.39
C PHE A 103 -1.53 3.76 4.04
N VAL A 104 -2.45 3.73 5.02
CA VAL A 104 -3.00 4.94 5.64
C VAL A 104 -2.26 5.30 6.92
N ASP A 105 -0.96 5.46 6.77
CA ASP A 105 -0.08 5.94 7.84
C ASP A 105 1.05 6.85 7.36
N THR A 106 1.05 7.21 6.08
CA THR A 106 1.99 8.12 5.47
C THR A 106 1.24 9.32 4.91
N LEU A 107 1.65 10.52 5.33
CA LEU A 107 1.24 11.77 4.69
C LEU A 107 2.24 12.06 3.57
N PHE A 108 1.72 12.35 2.38
CA PHE A 108 2.54 12.60 1.21
C PHE A 108 1.95 13.74 0.38
N ASP A 109 2.84 14.40 -0.34
CA ASP A 109 2.48 15.33 -1.41
C ASP A 109 3.12 14.82 -2.70
N ALA A 110 2.27 14.30 -3.59
CA ALA A 110 2.68 13.70 -4.85
C ALA A 110 1.62 13.94 -5.93
N ASP A 111 2.08 14.08 -7.17
CA ASP A 111 1.19 14.10 -8.32
C ASP A 111 0.77 12.66 -8.65
N LEU A 112 -0.50 12.35 -8.40
CA LEU A 112 -1.07 11.05 -8.72
C LEU A 112 -1.69 11.01 -10.13
N SER A 113 -1.77 12.14 -10.84
CA SER A 113 -2.38 12.19 -12.17
C SER A 113 -1.57 11.43 -13.22
N ILE A 114 -0.28 11.18 -12.96
CA ILE A 114 0.62 10.35 -13.78
C ILE A 114 0.09 8.93 -14.05
N VAL A 115 -0.80 8.40 -13.19
CA VAL A 115 -1.45 7.10 -13.42
C VAL A 115 -2.26 7.07 -14.72
N LYS A 116 -2.71 8.23 -15.21
CA LYS A 116 -3.50 8.37 -16.44
C LYS A 116 -2.64 8.33 -17.70
N THR A 117 -1.38 8.72 -17.62
CA THR A 117 -0.48 8.87 -18.78
C THR A 117 0.62 7.81 -18.83
N THR A 118 0.86 7.10 -17.72
CA THR A 118 1.92 6.11 -17.65
C THR A 118 1.74 4.96 -18.66
N LYS A 119 2.85 4.63 -19.32
CA LYS A 119 2.97 3.45 -20.18
C LYS A 119 3.47 2.22 -19.43
N ALA A 120 3.98 2.40 -18.21
CA ALA A 120 4.48 1.33 -17.37
C ALA A 120 3.34 0.42 -16.87
N ASP A 121 3.70 -0.78 -16.41
CA ASP A 121 2.77 -1.76 -15.82
C ASP A 121 2.37 -1.39 -14.38
N GLY A 122 3.08 -0.45 -13.77
CA GLY A 122 2.75 0.13 -12.47
C GLY A 122 3.70 1.27 -12.10
N ILE A 123 3.41 1.90 -10.95
CA ILE A 123 4.18 2.97 -10.36
C ILE A 123 4.36 2.67 -8.87
N ILE A 124 5.59 2.82 -8.36
CA ILE A 124 5.95 2.71 -6.95
C ILE A 124 6.47 4.07 -6.50
N TRP A 125 5.71 4.80 -5.68
CA TRP A 125 6.21 6.07 -5.17
C TRP A 125 7.30 5.82 -4.12
N THR A 126 8.37 6.61 -4.21
CA THR A 126 9.47 6.55 -3.26
C THR A 126 9.85 7.93 -2.74
N LYS A 127 10.55 7.93 -1.59
CA LYS A 127 11.16 9.13 -1.01
C LYS A 127 12.60 8.83 -0.66
N GLU A 128 13.51 9.73 -0.99
CA GLU A 128 14.88 9.65 -0.49
C GLU A 128 14.91 9.93 1.01
N VAL A 129 15.47 8.99 1.77
CA VAL A 129 15.60 9.06 3.23
C VAL A 129 17.02 8.73 3.68
N GLU A 130 17.38 9.18 4.89
CA GLU A 130 18.62 8.77 5.56
C GLU A 130 18.47 7.40 6.22
N ASP A 131 17.35 7.17 6.90
CA ASP A 131 17.07 5.96 7.68
C ASP A 131 16.53 4.79 6.82
N TYR A 132 17.18 4.51 5.68
CA TYR A 132 16.68 3.57 4.67
C TYR A 132 16.43 2.14 5.21
N GLN A 133 17.15 1.71 6.25
CA GLN A 133 17.05 0.37 6.84
C GLN A 133 15.69 0.03 7.48
N ARG A 134 14.84 1.05 7.67
CA ARG A 134 13.50 0.90 8.28
C ARG A 134 12.41 0.57 7.26
N PHE A 135 12.73 0.65 5.97
CA PHE A 135 11.77 0.59 4.87
C PHE A 135 12.18 -0.43 3.81
N GLY A 136 11.27 -0.74 2.90
CA GLY A 136 11.63 -1.34 1.61
C GLY A 136 12.35 -0.31 0.74
N VAL A 137 13.57 -0.62 0.29
CA VAL A 137 14.34 0.28 -0.57
C VAL A 137 14.29 -0.18 -2.02
N VAL A 138 14.18 0.78 -2.92
CA VAL A 138 14.00 0.54 -4.36
C VAL A 138 15.26 0.93 -5.11
N VAL A 139 15.75 0.03 -5.96
CA VAL A 139 16.84 0.26 -6.91
C VAL A 139 16.23 0.41 -8.30
N THR A 140 16.71 1.39 -9.06
CA THR A 140 16.19 1.71 -10.39
C THR A 140 17.26 1.60 -11.47
N ASP A 141 16.85 1.39 -12.70
CA ASP A 141 17.69 1.61 -13.88
C ASP A 141 17.83 3.12 -14.19
N LYS A 142 18.48 3.44 -15.32
CA LYS A 142 18.66 4.84 -15.77
C LYS A 142 17.38 5.47 -16.32
N GLN A 143 16.37 4.67 -16.62
CA GLN A 143 15.09 5.08 -17.19
C GLN A 143 14.02 5.30 -16.10
N GLY A 144 14.34 5.00 -14.84
CA GLY A 144 13.42 5.16 -13.71
C GLY A 144 12.55 3.93 -13.45
N HIS A 145 12.86 2.77 -14.04
CA HIS A 145 12.16 1.53 -13.71
C HIS A 145 12.85 0.80 -12.57
N MET A 146 12.05 0.24 -11.67
CA MET A 146 12.53 -0.61 -10.60
C MET A 146 13.21 -1.87 -11.15
N THR A 147 14.44 -2.10 -10.72
CA THR A 147 15.18 -3.34 -11.00
C THR A 147 15.21 -4.26 -9.79
N ARG A 148 15.14 -3.69 -8.58
CA ARG A 148 15.15 -4.46 -7.34
C ARG A 148 14.44 -3.72 -6.22
N ILE A 149 13.76 -4.45 -5.35
CA ILE A 149 13.27 -3.95 -4.07
C ILE A 149 13.71 -4.88 -2.95
N VAL A 150 14.12 -4.31 -1.81
CA VAL A 150 14.59 -5.09 -0.65
C VAL A 150 13.98 -4.52 0.62
N GLU A 151 13.26 -5.35 1.35
CA GLU A 151 12.67 -4.99 2.64
C GLU A 151 13.74 -4.93 3.75
N LYS A 152 13.85 -3.76 4.41
CA LYS A 152 14.72 -3.53 5.59
C LYS A 152 16.17 -4.01 5.35
N PRO A 153 16.86 -3.45 4.34
CA PRO A 153 18.19 -3.92 3.95
C PRO A 153 19.21 -3.72 5.08
N SER A 154 20.14 -4.66 5.23
CA SER A 154 21.27 -4.53 6.17
C SER A 154 22.42 -3.70 5.61
N THR A 155 22.51 -3.57 4.28
CA THR A 155 23.56 -2.83 3.58
C THR A 155 22.99 -1.66 2.75
N PRO A 156 23.76 -0.58 2.53
CA PRO A 156 23.32 0.57 1.75
C PRO A 156 23.30 0.23 0.25
N ILE A 157 22.13 -0.13 -0.27
CA ILE A 157 21.93 -0.43 -1.70
C ILE A 157 21.16 0.68 -2.45
N SER A 158 20.35 1.46 -1.72
CA SER A 158 19.60 2.60 -2.23
C SER A 158 19.06 3.41 -1.05
N ARG A 159 18.79 4.70 -1.28
CA ARG A 159 18.14 5.60 -0.32
C ARG A 159 16.66 5.86 -0.64
N ARG A 160 16.15 5.33 -1.76
CA ARG A 160 14.75 5.48 -2.18
C ARG A 160 13.88 4.51 -1.39
N ALA A 161 13.24 4.99 -0.34
CA ALA A 161 12.30 4.21 0.46
C ALA A 161 10.92 4.18 -0.22
N ASN A 162 10.33 2.99 -0.32
CA ASN A 162 8.93 2.80 -0.68
C ASN A 162 8.04 3.43 0.41
N ILE A 163 7.18 4.36 0.00
CA ILE A 163 6.32 5.12 0.93
C ILE A 163 4.94 4.50 1.15
N GLY A 164 4.69 3.29 0.64
CA GLY A 164 3.40 2.63 0.83
C GLY A 164 2.29 3.18 -0.08
N LEU A 165 2.66 3.66 -1.27
CA LEU A 165 1.73 4.07 -2.31
C LEU A 165 2.17 3.46 -3.64
N GLN A 166 1.29 2.64 -4.23
CA GLN A 166 1.56 1.97 -5.49
C GLN A 166 0.33 2.01 -6.40
N TYR A 167 0.56 2.24 -7.69
CA TYR A 167 -0.43 2.02 -8.73
C TYR A 167 0.00 0.81 -9.55
N VAL A 168 -0.93 -0.10 -9.81
CA VAL A 168 -0.65 -1.34 -10.54
C VAL A 168 -1.66 -1.45 -11.68
N LYS A 169 -1.16 -1.27 -12.90
CA LYS A 169 -1.95 -1.44 -14.13
C LYS A 169 -2.12 -2.91 -14.45
N ASP A 170 -1.03 -3.69 -14.37
CA ASP A 170 -1.07 -5.15 -14.50
C ASP A 170 -1.39 -5.83 -13.17
N TRP A 171 -2.64 -5.66 -12.73
CA TRP A 171 -3.16 -6.22 -11.49
C TRP A 171 -3.10 -7.75 -11.45
N ARG A 172 -3.10 -8.44 -12.61
CA ARG A 172 -3.04 -9.91 -12.67
C ARG A 172 -1.68 -10.40 -12.18
N THR A 173 -0.59 -9.87 -12.73
CA THR A 173 0.76 -10.26 -12.30
C THR A 173 1.04 -9.84 -10.85
N LEU A 174 0.44 -8.75 -10.35
CA LEU A 174 0.49 -8.44 -8.92
C LEU A 174 -0.07 -9.59 -8.09
N PHE A 175 -1.28 -10.08 -8.40
CA PHE A 175 -1.88 -11.16 -7.62
C PHE A 175 -1.19 -12.51 -7.83
N GLU A 176 -0.59 -12.78 -8.98
CA GLU A 176 0.32 -13.91 -9.18
C GLU A 176 1.53 -13.81 -8.23
N GLY A 177 2.13 -12.62 -8.13
CA GLY A 177 3.22 -12.34 -7.21
C GLY A 177 2.82 -12.50 -5.74
N VAL A 178 1.65 -11.98 -5.35
CA VAL A 178 1.11 -12.17 -4.00
C VAL A 178 0.92 -13.66 -3.68
N GLU A 179 0.38 -14.44 -4.61
CA GLU A 179 0.23 -15.89 -4.43
C GLU A 179 1.58 -16.61 -4.33
N HIS A 180 2.58 -16.20 -5.11
CA HIS A 180 3.94 -16.72 -5.01
C HIS A 180 4.56 -16.45 -3.64
N VAL A 181 4.40 -15.24 -3.12
CA VAL A 181 4.90 -14.84 -1.80
C VAL A 181 4.25 -15.66 -0.69
N LEU A 182 2.93 -15.84 -0.72
CA LEU A 182 2.20 -16.60 0.30
C LEU A 182 2.52 -18.11 0.29
N LYS A 183 3.07 -18.64 -0.81
CA LYS A 183 3.55 -20.03 -0.91
C LYS A 183 5.03 -20.18 -0.53
N SER A 184 5.74 -19.08 -0.35
CA SER A 184 7.16 -19.07 0.01
C SER A 184 7.33 -19.04 1.53
N PRO A 185 8.52 -19.33 2.07
CA PRO A 185 8.81 -19.08 3.48
C PRO A 185 8.60 -17.58 3.80
N PRO A 186 8.01 -17.23 4.96
CA PRO A 186 7.80 -15.84 5.31
C PRO A 186 9.14 -15.11 5.51
N GLY A 187 9.11 -13.80 5.29
CA GLY A 187 10.27 -12.95 5.44
C GLY A 187 10.65 -12.70 6.91
N LYS A 188 11.51 -11.70 7.13
CA LYS A 188 11.97 -11.31 8.46
C LYS A 188 10.77 -10.99 9.37
N GLY A 189 10.70 -11.64 10.52
CA GLY A 189 9.60 -11.45 11.49
C GLY A 189 8.37 -12.32 11.24
N GLY A 190 8.42 -13.25 10.29
CA GLY A 190 7.30 -14.14 9.98
C GLY A 190 6.21 -13.49 9.14
N GLU A 191 6.51 -12.35 8.50
CA GLU A 191 5.57 -11.59 7.67
C GLU A 191 5.79 -11.84 6.17
N PHE A 192 4.70 -11.86 5.41
CA PHE A 192 4.66 -11.86 3.95
C PHE A 192 4.59 -10.43 3.43
N TYR A 193 5.63 -9.98 2.74
CA TYR A 193 5.75 -8.60 2.31
C TYR A 193 5.26 -8.39 0.88
N LEU A 194 4.45 -7.35 0.67
CA LEU A 194 3.99 -6.93 -0.65
C LEU A 194 5.15 -6.51 -1.57
N THR A 195 6.27 -6.06 -1.01
CA THR A 195 7.49 -5.74 -1.77
C THR A 195 7.99 -6.93 -2.58
N ASP A 196 7.87 -8.14 -2.03
CA ASP A 196 8.31 -9.36 -2.71
C ASP A 196 7.40 -9.70 -3.89
N ALA A 197 6.13 -9.31 -3.84
CA ALA A 197 5.21 -9.43 -4.98
C ALA A 197 5.56 -8.43 -6.10
N PHE A 198 6.03 -7.22 -5.75
CA PHE A 198 6.54 -6.28 -6.77
C PHE A 198 7.86 -6.76 -7.38
N GLN A 199 8.74 -7.38 -6.59
CA GLN A 199 9.95 -8.03 -7.14
C GLN A 199 9.56 -9.13 -8.12
N TYR A 200 8.58 -9.97 -7.78
CA TYR A 200 8.05 -10.99 -8.69
C TYR A 200 7.57 -10.39 -10.02
N MET A 201 6.86 -9.26 -9.99
CA MET A 201 6.43 -8.58 -11.22
C MET A 201 7.63 -8.20 -12.11
N VAL A 202 8.69 -7.62 -11.52
CA VAL A 202 9.92 -7.26 -12.24
C VAL A 202 10.61 -8.49 -12.81
N ASP A 203 10.68 -9.59 -12.03
CA ASP A 203 11.28 -10.85 -12.48
C ASP A 203 10.50 -11.49 -13.65
N LYS A 204 9.21 -11.15 -13.79
CA LYS A 204 8.35 -11.50 -14.94
C LYS A 204 8.42 -10.49 -16.09
N GLY A 205 9.32 -9.52 -16.04
CA GLY A 205 9.55 -8.53 -17.08
C GLY A 205 8.57 -7.36 -17.08
N LYS A 206 7.79 -7.17 -16.00
CA LYS A 206 6.91 -6.02 -15.86
C LYS A 206 7.71 -4.78 -15.49
N GLN A 207 7.33 -3.65 -16.07
CA GLN A 207 7.98 -2.37 -15.83
C GLN A 207 7.23 -1.59 -14.75
N LEU A 208 7.85 -1.44 -13.59
CA LEU A 208 7.34 -0.61 -12.49
C LEU A 208 8.13 0.69 -12.43
N PHE A 209 7.50 1.82 -12.74
CA PHE A 209 8.13 3.15 -12.71
C PHE A 209 8.24 3.66 -11.27
N VAL A 210 9.28 4.45 -10.96
CA VAL A 210 9.61 4.91 -9.59
C VAL A 210 9.75 6.42 -9.52
#